data_AF-A0A6A6BR54-F1
#
_entry.id   AF-A0A6A6BR54-F1
#
_cell.length_a   1.000
_cell.length_b   1.000
_cell.length_c   1.000
_cell.angle_alpha   90.00
_cell.angle_beta   90.00
_cell.angle_gamma   90.00
#
_symmetry.space_group_name_H-M   'P 1'
#
loop_
_entity.id
_entity.type
_entity.pdbx_description
1 polymer ?
#
loop_
_entity_poly.entity_id
_entity_poly.type
_entity_poly.pdbx_seq_one_letter_code
_entity_poly.pdbx_strand_id
1 'polypeptide(L)'
;MSMFRAKKLDLGCFVNVRNMRDHTKRKVFAEFEPERQALRYMARNTTLPARVRAQAQLELTQMHAYTRSTQFKNRCIMGGKGRGIMSDFKMSRYQFRVNAISGNLPGVKKASW
;
A
#
# COMPACT_ATOMS: atom_id res chain seq x y z
N MET A 1 16.80 5.78 12.77
CA MET A 1 15.43 6.09 12.31
C MET A 1 15.31 5.69 10.85
N SER A 2 14.19 5.12 10.40
CA SER A 2 13.99 4.75 8.99
C SER A 2 14.09 6.00 8.10
N MET A 3 14.91 5.94 7.05
CA MET A 3 15.19 7.06 6.12
C MET A 3 13.91 7.67 5.51
N PHE A 4 12.84 6.88 5.38
CA PHE A 4 11.60 7.27 4.72
C PHE A 4 10.49 7.72 5.68
N ARG A 5 10.69 7.63 7.00
CA ARG A 5 9.66 8.04 7.95
C ARG A 5 9.69 9.56 8.09
N ALA A 6 8.57 10.21 7.79
CA ALA A 6 8.40 11.64 8.00
C ALA A 6 8.64 12.00 9.48
N LYS A 7 9.34 13.12 9.71
CA LYS A 7 9.62 13.64 11.07
C LYS A 7 8.34 14.12 11.76
N LYS A 8 7.41 14.70 11.01
CA LYS A 8 6.08 15.11 11.46
C LYS A 8 5.04 14.06 11.08
N LEU A 9 4.15 13.72 12.01
CA LEU A 9 3.05 12.80 11.74
C LEU A 9 2.01 13.47 10.85
N ASP A 10 1.61 12.76 9.80
CA ASP A 10 0.76 13.21 8.70
C ASP A 10 -0.47 12.29 8.50
N LEU A 11 -0.77 11.46 9.51
CA LEU A 11 -1.87 10.51 9.52
C LEU A 11 -3.07 11.08 10.29
N GLY A 12 -4.24 11.10 9.66
CA GLY A 12 -5.51 11.46 10.30
C GLY A 12 -6.36 10.27 10.78
N CYS A 13 -5.86 9.05 10.61
CA CYS A 13 -6.56 7.82 11.01
C CYS A 13 -5.91 7.19 12.26
N PHE A 14 -6.40 6.02 12.69
CA PHE A 14 -5.86 5.32 13.85
C PHE A 14 -4.36 5.07 13.73
N VAL A 15 -3.60 5.67 14.65
CA VAL A 15 -2.14 5.61 14.63
C VAL A 15 -1.67 4.30 15.26
N ASN A 16 -0.99 3.50 14.47
CA ASN A 16 -0.36 2.24 14.89
C ASN A 16 1.02 2.15 14.23
N VAL A 17 2.00 1.56 14.90
CA VAL A 17 3.34 1.29 14.35
C VAL A 17 3.28 0.68 12.94
N ARG A 18 2.37 -0.29 12.75
CA ARG A 18 2.20 -0.96 11.46
C ARG A 18 1.48 -0.10 10.42
N ASN A 19 0.56 0.77 10.83
CA ASN A 19 -0.12 1.72 9.94
C ASN A 19 0.86 2.80 9.46
N MET A 20 1.66 3.35 10.38
CA MET A 20 2.72 4.31 10.05
C MET A 20 3.70 3.74 9.03
N ARG A 21 4.14 2.49 9.24
CA ARG A 21 5.04 1.82 8.30
C ARG A 21 4.40 1.52 6.94
N ASP A 22 3.11 1.18 6.92
CA ASP A 22 2.38 0.94 5.67
C ASP A 22 2.20 2.25 4.88
N HIS A 23 1.86 3.33 5.58
CA HIS A 23 1.74 4.67 5.01
C HIS A 23 3.04 5.16 4.37
N THR A 24 4.18 5.01 5.07
CA THR A 24 5.48 5.38 4.50
C THR A 24 5.81 4.57 3.25
N LYS A 25 5.46 3.27 3.22
CA LYS A 25 5.66 2.43 2.03
C LYS A 25 4.83 2.94 0.85
N ARG A 26 3.57 3.33 1.07
CA ARG A 26 2.69 3.84 0.01
C ARG A 26 3.21 5.15 -0.59
N LYS A 27 3.72 6.06 0.26
CA LYS A 27 4.32 7.33 -0.19
C LYS A 27 5.57 7.09 -1.05
N VAL A 28 6.51 6.31 -0.53
CA VAL A 28 7.72 5.95 -1.26
C VAL A 28 7.38 5.24 -2.56
N PHE A 29 6.43 4.30 -2.56
CA PHE A 29 6.01 3.64 -3.79
C PHE A 29 5.46 4.63 -4.82
N ALA A 30 4.61 5.58 -4.41
CA ALA A 30 4.04 6.58 -5.31
C ALA A 30 5.11 7.47 -5.96
N GLU A 31 6.15 7.83 -5.22
CA GLU A 31 7.27 8.63 -5.75
C GLU A 31 8.11 7.84 -6.77
N PHE A 32 8.43 6.57 -6.46
CA PHE A 32 9.33 5.73 -7.26
C PHE A 32 8.62 4.82 -8.28
N GLU A 33 7.29 4.93 -8.42
CA GLU A 33 6.50 4.10 -9.34
C GLU A 33 6.93 4.27 -10.81
N PRO A 34 7.08 5.50 -11.36
CA PRO A 34 7.44 5.69 -12.76
C PRO A 34 8.81 5.07 -13.10
N GLU A 35 9.82 5.34 -12.25
CA GLU A 35 11.17 4.80 -12.40
C GLU A 35 11.16 3.27 -12.37
N ARG A 36 10.43 2.69 -11.41
CA ARG A 36 10.32 1.24 -11.29
C ARG A 36 9.63 0.61 -12.50
N GLN A 37 8.60 1.25 -13.05
CA GLN A 37 7.91 0.74 -14.24
C GLN A 37 8.81 0.81 -15.49
N ALA A 38 9.60 1.88 -15.64
CA ALA A 38 10.59 2.00 -16.71
C ALA A 38 11.62 0.85 -16.64
N LEU A 39 12.18 0.60 -15.46
CA LEU A 39 13.13 -0.51 -15.25
C LEU A 39 12.49 -1.88 -15.54
N ARG A 40 11.25 -2.09 -15.12
CA ARG A 40 10.50 -3.34 -15.42
C ARG A 40 10.26 -3.52 -16.91
N TYR A 41 9.94 -2.45 -17.62
CA TYR A 41 9.76 -2.48 -19.07
C TYR A 41 11.09 -2.83 -19.76
N MET A 42 12.17 -2.13 -19.43
CA MET A 42 13.49 -2.37 -20.01
C MET A 42 13.99 -3.79 -19.76
N ALA A 43 13.85 -4.32 -18.55
CA ALA A 43 14.31 -5.67 -18.21
C ALA A 43 13.56 -6.76 -19.02
N ARG A 44 12.27 -6.56 -19.29
CA ARG A 44 11.39 -7.53 -19.96
C ARG A 44 11.37 -7.41 -21.48
N ASN A 45 11.73 -6.25 -22.03
CA ASN A 45 11.72 -6.01 -23.46
C ASN A 45 12.85 -6.80 -24.17
N THR A 46 12.47 -7.78 -24.99
CA THR A 46 13.41 -8.65 -25.73
C THR A 46 14.05 -7.98 -26.95
N THR A 47 13.50 -6.84 -27.41
CA THR A 47 14.06 -6.04 -28.51
C THR A 47 15.30 -5.26 -28.08
N LEU A 48 15.47 -5.00 -26.77
CA LEU A 48 16.63 -4.29 -26.24
C LEU A 48 17.87 -5.20 -26.12
N PRO A 49 19.09 -4.63 -26.26
CA PRO A 49 20.32 -5.38 -26.06
C PRO A 49 20.41 -6.03 -24.67
N ALA A 50 20.99 -7.22 -24.60
CA ALA A 50 21.12 -8.00 -23.36
C ALA A 50 21.80 -7.21 -22.22
N ARG A 51 22.80 -6.38 -22.53
CA ARG A 51 23.50 -5.52 -21.55
C ARG A 51 22.55 -4.53 -20.87
N VAL A 52 21.68 -3.87 -21.64
CA VAL A 52 20.71 -2.89 -21.12
C VAL A 52 19.70 -3.58 -20.21
N ARG A 53 19.23 -4.76 -20.62
CA ARG A 53 18.30 -5.57 -19.82
C ARG A 53 18.91 -6.02 -18.50
N ALA A 54 20.17 -6.49 -18.54
CA ALA A 54 20.91 -6.91 -17.36
C ALA A 54 21.12 -5.73 -16.39
N GLN A 55 21.49 -4.56 -16.92
CA GLN A 55 21.65 -3.34 -16.12
C GLN A 55 20.35 -2.94 -15.42
N ALA A 56 19.24 -2.87 -16.17
CA ALA A 56 17.93 -2.54 -15.60
C ALA A 56 17.49 -3.56 -14.52
N GLN A 57 17.83 -4.84 -14.70
CA GLN A 57 17.55 -5.89 -13.72
C GLN A 57 18.37 -5.73 -12.43
N LEU A 58 19.65 -5.34 -12.54
CA LEU A 58 20.51 -5.05 -11.40
C LEU A 58 19.99 -3.84 -10.61
N GLU A 59 19.67 -2.75 -11.30
CA GLU A 59 19.11 -1.53 -10.70
C GLU A 59 17.79 -1.83 -9.97
N LEU A 60 16.88 -2.56 -10.61
CA LEU A 60 15.60 -2.97 -10.02
C LEU A 60 15.77 -3.80 -8.73
N THR A 61 16.84 -4.59 -8.65
CA THR A 61 17.18 -5.43 -7.50
C THR A 61 17.74 -4.58 -6.35
N GLN A 62 18.55 -3.56 -6.68
CA GLN A 62 19.14 -2.63 -5.72
C GLN A 62 18.12 -1.67 -5.09
N MET A 63 17.00 -1.37 -5.78
CA MET A 63 15.96 -0.50 -5.23
C MET A 63 15.49 -0.95 -3.84
N HIS A 64 15.31 0.02 -2.94
CA HIS A 64 14.92 -0.22 -1.56
C HIS A 64 13.58 -0.97 -1.46
N ALA A 65 13.42 -1.84 -0.45
CA ALA A 65 12.23 -2.69 -0.30
C ALA A 65 10.90 -1.92 -0.28
N TYR A 66 10.87 -0.67 0.23
CA TYR A 66 9.63 0.13 0.30
C TYR A 66 9.13 0.61 -1.06
N THR A 67 9.96 0.56 -2.10
CA THR A 67 9.57 0.83 -3.50
C THR A 67 8.82 -0.34 -4.14
N ARG A 68 8.67 -1.48 -3.46
CA ARG A 68 7.99 -2.66 -4.00
C ARG A 68 6.50 -2.60 -3.72
N SER A 69 5.68 -2.76 -4.75
CA SER A 69 4.21 -2.80 -4.62
C SER A 69 3.70 -3.95 -3.72
N THR A 70 4.47 -5.04 -3.61
CA THR A 70 4.11 -6.21 -2.79
C THR A 70 4.23 -5.99 -1.29
N GLN A 71 4.81 -4.87 -0.84
CA GLN A 71 5.18 -4.66 0.57
C GLN A 71 4.10 -3.99 1.41
N PHE A 72 3.19 -3.23 0.80
CA PHE A 72 2.09 -2.61 1.53
C PHE A 72 0.86 -3.53 1.53
N LYS A 73 0.04 -3.41 2.57
CA LYS A 73 -1.19 -4.19 2.75
C LYS A 73 -2.30 -3.27 3.19
N ASN A 74 -3.53 -3.53 2.76
CA ASN A 74 -4.68 -2.83 3.33
C ASN A 74 -4.71 -3.01 4.85
N ARG A 75 -5.08 -1.94 5.56
CA ARG A 75 -5.24 -1.90 7.02
C ARG A 75 -6.52 -1.15 7.37
N CYS A 76 -7.13 -1.54 8.48
CA CYS A 76 -8.31 -0.86 9.02
C CYS A 76 -7.93 0.56 9.48
N ILE A 77 -8.62 1.58 8.95
CA ILE A 77 -8.40 2.99 9.31
C ILE A 77 -8.77 3.32 10.77
N MET A 78 -9.71 2.59 11.38
CA MET A 78 -10.15 2.84 12.76
C MET A 78 -9.43 1.99 13.81
N GLY A 79 -8.93 0.81 13.44
CA GLY A 79 -8.39 -0.16 14.41
C GLY A 79 -7.04 -0.77 14.04
N GLY A 80 -6.43 -0.38 12.92
CA GLY A 80 -5.09 -0.84 12.48
C GLY A 80 -4.94 -2.34 12.19
N LYS A 81 -6.01 -3.14 12.29
CA LYS A 81 -6.03 -4.56 11.93
C LYS A 81 -5.63 -4.73 10.46
N GLY A 82 -4.73 -5.69 10.20
CA GLY A 82 -4.22 -6.01 8.87
C GLY A 82 -4.86 -7.27 8.23
N ARG A 83 -5.94 -7.79 8.81
CA ARG A 83 -6.64 -9.01 8.37
C ARG A 83 -8.14 -8.78 8.39
N GLY A 84 -8.87 -9.43 7.48
CA GLY A 84 -10.32 -9.32 7.37
C GLY A 84 -10.76 -7.88 7.09
N ILE A 85 -10.22 -7.29 6.02
CA ILE A 85 -10.47 -5.90 5.64
C ILE A 85 -11.36 -5.90 4.41
N MET A 86 -12.41 -5.09 4.46
CA MET A 86 -13.25 -4.81 3.30
C MET A 86 -12.64 -3.61 2.58
N SER A 87 -12.22 -3.81 1.32
CA SER A 87 -11.48 -2.81 0.54
C SER A 87 -12.29 -1.53 0.32
N ASP A 88 -13.59 -1.67 0.04
CA ASP A 88 -14.51 -0.56 -0.27
C ASP A 88 -14.64 0.41 0.91
N PHE A 89 -14.69 -0.14 2.14
CA PHE A 89 -14.87 0.64 3.36
C PHE A 89 -13.55 0.94 4.10
N LYS A 90 -12.42 0.37 3.67
CA LYS A 90 -11.10 0.47 4.33
C LYS A 90 -11.13 0.12 5.83
N MET A 91 -12.04 -0.77 6.23
CA MET A 91 -12.29 -1.15 7.62
C MET A 91 -12.28 -2.66 7.82
N SER A 92 -12.04 -3.09 9.06
CA SER A 92 -12.16 -4.50 9.43
C SER A 92 -13.62 -4.94 9.50
N ARG A 93 -13.90 -6.23 9.26
CA ARG A 93 -15.27 -6.80 9.28
C ARG A 93 -16.08 -6.42 10.54
N TYR A 94 -15.47 -6.45 11.72
CA TYR A 94 -16.15 -6.09 12.97
C TYR A 94 -16.53 -4.61 13.00
N GLN A 95 -15.59 -3.73 12.64
CA GLN A 95 -15.83 -2.28 12.61
C GLN A 95 -16.88 -1.91 11.56
N PHE A 96 -16.84 -2.58 10.41
CA PHE A 96 -17.87 -2.45 9.38
C PHE A 96 -19.25 -2.81 9.95
N ARG A 97 -19.38 -3.96 10.64
CA ARG A 97 -20.65 -4.36 11.27
C ARG A 97 -21.17 -3.32 12.26
N VAL A 98 -20.32 -2.80 13.14
CA VAL A 98 -20.71 -1.78 14.13
C VAL A 98 -21.19 -0.51 13.43
N ASN A 99 -20.45 -0.03 12.43
CA ASN A 99 -20.80 1.18 11.68
C ASN A 99 -22.02 1.01 10.76
N ALA A 100 -22.26 -0.20 10.25
CA ALA A 100 -23.45 -0.51 9.47
C ALA A 100 -24.70 -0.49 10.36
N ILE A 101 -24.63 -1.10 11.55
CA ILE A 101 -25.76 -1.11 12.50
C ILE A 101 -26.04 0.29 13.03
N SER A 102 -24.99 1.10 13.25
CA SER A 102 -25.15 2.48 13.73
C SER A 102 -25.58 3.48 12.65
N GLY A 103 -25.74 3.05 11.39
CA GLY A 103 -26.13 3.92 10.28
C GLY A 103 -25.04 4.87 9.76
N ASN A 104 -23.77 4.68 10.16
CA ASN A 104 -22.65 5.50 9.71
C ASN A 104 -22.21 5.20 8.26
N LEU A 105 -22.70 4.09 7.68
CA LEU A 105 -22.35 3.65 6.34
C LEU A 105 -23.51 3.91 5.35
N PRO A 106 -23.34 4.84 4.40
CA PRO A 106 -24.41 5.18 3.46
C PRO A 106 -24.74 3.98 2.57
N GLY A 107 -26.04 3.69 2.42
CA GLY A 107 -26.54 2.62 1.55
C GLY A 107 -26.40 1.19 2.09
N VAL A 108 -25.76 0.98 3.24
CA VAL A 108 -25.60 -0.36 3.82
C VAL A 108 -26.81 -0.69 4.69
N LYS A 109 -27.55 -1.74 4.31
CA LYS A 109 -28.64 -2.32 5.10
C LYS A 109 -28.41 -3.80 5.36
N LYS A 110 -29.00 -4.32 6.43
CA LYS A 110 -29.01 -5.77 6.68
C LYS A 110 -29.79 -6.43 5.56
N ALA A 111 -29.17 -7.42 4.91
CA ALA A 111 -29.84 -8.18 3.87
C ALA A 111 -30.87 -9.13 4.50
N SER A 112 -32.07 -9.15 3.92
CA SER A 112 -33.16 -10.07 4.24
C SER A 112 -33.73 -10.55 2.92
N TRP A 113 -33.67 -11.84 2.69
CA TRP A 113 -34.26 -12.55 1.55
C TRP A 113 -34.93 -13.82 2.07
#